data_AF-A0A4R1SAZ7-F1
#
_entry.id   AF-A0A4R1SAZ7-F1
#
_cell.length_a   1.000
_cell.length_b   1.000
_cell.length_c   1.000
_cell.angle_alpha   90.00
_cell.angle_beta   90.00
_cell.angle_gamma   90.00
#
_symmetry.space_group_name_H-M   'P 1'
#
loop_
_entity.id
_entity.type
_entity.pdbx_description
1 polymer ?
#
loop_
_entity_poly.entity_id
_entity_poly.type
_entity_poly.pdbx_seq_one_letter_code
_entity_poly.pdbx_strand_id
1 'polypeptide(L)'
;MFDPGLFGLWPKEAVYGAAPAREGWSEAQTQEAVDAFFLETKSGEVAPQEELRVLLNDMTREMRGQFDYFRDLRAAAASLVDDGDEAAGKLARADVKAATDAMSLIVRTLEKVDGLQRQLARDRELEVESRGVAAGYDEIKAHFLQLIEERADERARTLFETWKRDGAPPGTAGRLESAGEDADPG
;
A
#
# COMPACT_ATOMS: atom_id res chain seq x y z
N MET A 1 10.71 33.47 1.91
CA MET A 1 12.04 32.89 2.13
C MET A 1 11.98 32.16 3.47
N PHE A 2 12.10 30.83 3.45
CA PHE A 2 12.02 30.01 4.67
C PHE A 2 13.37 30.14 5.40
N ASP A 3 13.36 30.57 6.66
CA ASP A 3 14.55 30.65 7.51
C ASP A 3 14.56 29.45 8.49
N PRO A 4 15.39 28.43 8.24
CA PRO A 4 15.49 27.25 9.10
C PRO A 4 16.04 27.56 10.50
N GLY A 5 16.68 28.72 10.71
CA GLY A 5 17.26 29.10 12.00
C GLY A 5 16.22 29.44 13.07
N LEU A 6 14.97 29.70 12.67
CA LEU A 6 13.87 30.07 13.56
C LEU A 6 13.27 28.89 14.34
N PHE A 7 13.50 27.65 13.89
CA PHE A 7 12.85 26.46 14.44
C PHE A 7 13.73 25.64 15.39
N GLY A 8 14.98 26.07 15.61
CA GLY A 8 15.94 25.33 16.43
C GLY A 8 16.29 23.95 15.85
N LEU A 9 17.38 23.36 16.33
CA LEU A 9 17.71 21.99 15.99
C LEU A 9 16.88 21.05 16.85
N TRP A 10 16.24 20.06 16.22
CA TRP A 10 15.51 19.03 16.95
C TRP A 10 16.48 18.27 17.86
N PRO A 11 16.24 18.21 19.18
CA PRO A 11 17.16 17.56 20.09
C PRO A 11 17.26 16.06 19.78
N LYS A 12 18.48 15.52 19.93
CA LYS A 12 18.83 14.14 19.57
C LYS A 12 18.16 13.09 20.46
N GLU A 13 17.67 13.50 21.62
CA GLU A 13 16.81 12.73 22.53
C GLU A 13 15.52 13.51 22.79
N ALA A 14 14.39 12.81 22.88
CA ALA A 14 13.10 13.41 23.21
C ALA A 14 13.09 13.86 24.67
N VAL A 15 13.31 15.16 24.92
CA VAL A 15 13.25 15.74 26.27
C VAL A 15 11.78 16.02 26.64
N TYR A 16 11.01 14.96 26.89
CA TYR A 16 9.74 15.09 27.61
C TYR A 16 10.03 15.09 29.10
N GLY A 17 10.55 16.20 29.62
CA GLY A 17 10.81 16.32 31.06
C GLY A 17 12.02 17.14 31.42
N ALA A 18 12.04 18.42 31.04
CA ALA A 18 12.88 19.42 31.71
C ALA A 18 12.37 20.87 31.46
N ALA A 19 11.08 21.04 31.13
CA ALA A 19 10.45 22.31 31.42
C ALA A 19 10.29 22.37 32.96
N PRO A 20 10.44 23.53 33.62
CA PRO A 20 10.01 23.63 35.02
C PRO A 20 8.59 23.08 35.07
N ALA A 21 8.30 22.24 36.06
CA ALA A 21 6.99 21.65 36.26
C ALA A 21 5.95 22.78 36.36
N ARG A 22 5.50 23.29 35.22
CA ARG A 22 4.20 23.91 35.08
C ARG A 22 3.29 22.81 35.53
N GLU A 23 2.64 23.02 36.69
CA GLU A 23 1.62 22.12 37.24
C GLU A 23 0.90 21.47 36.07
N GLY A 24 1.30 20.22 35.82
CA GLY A 24 0.68 19.43 34.77
C GLY A 24 -0.78 19.35 35.15
N TRP A 25 -1.65 19.42 34.15
CA TRP A 25 -3.05 19.16 34.40
C TRP A 25 -3.17 17.85 35.14
N SER A 26 -3.92 17.87 36.24
CA SER A 26 -4.26 16.64 36.95
C SER A 26 -4.89 15.66 35.97
N GLU A 27 -4.81 14.37 36.27
CA GLU A 27 -5.41 13.32 35.45
C GLU A 27 -6.89 13.60 35.16
N ALA A 28 -7.61 14.17 36.15
CA ALA A 28 -9.00 14.62 35.99
C ALA A 28 -9.16 15.78 34.98
N GLN A 29 -8.30 16.80 35.05
CA GLN A 29 -8.32 17.94 34.11
C GLN A 29 -7.91 17.50 32.69
N THR A 30 -7.02 16.51 32.59
CA THR A 30 -6.60 15.93 31.32
C THR A 30 -7.76 15.15 30.69
N GLN A 31 -8.46 14.34 31.48
CA GLN A 31 -9.61 13.57 31.02
C GLN A 31 -10.76 14.50 30.58
N GLU A 32 -11.06 15.54 31.36
CA GLU A 32 -12.08 16.53 31.02
C GLU A 32 -11.78 17.25 29.70
N ALA A 33 -10.50 17.59 29.46
CA ALA A 33 -10.11 18.20 28.19
C ALA A 33 -10.17 17.21 27.01
N VAL A 34 -9.81 15.94 27.21
CA VAL A 34 -9.96 14.89 26.18
C VAL A 34 -11.44 14.73 25.79
N ASP A 35 -12.32 14.67 26.79
CA ASP A 35 -13.76 14.54 26.61
C ASP A 35 -14.37 15.80 25.95
N ALA A 36 -13.92 16.99 26.34
CA ALA A 36 -14.41 18.27 25.81
C ALA A 36 -13.98 18.52 24.35
N PHE A 37 -12.78 18.08 23.96
CA PHE A 37 -12.27 18.29 22.60
C PHE A 37 -12.59 17.15 21.64
N PHE A 38 -13.33 16.12 22.08
CA PHE A 38 -13.63 14.91 21.29
C PHE A 38 -12.40 14.44 20.52
N LEU A 39 -11.24 14.51 21.18
CA LEU A 39 -10.01 14.02 20.61
C LEU A 39 -10.19 12.52 20.58
N GLU A 40 -10.54 11.98 19.40
CA GLU A 40 -10.35 10.58 19.12
C GLU A 40 -8.85 10.32 19.34
N THR A 41 -8.50 9.89 20.55
CA THR A 41 -7.24 9.20 20.79
C THR A 41 -7.26 8.06 19.80
N LYS A 42 -6.46 8.19 18.74
CA LYS A 42 -6.06 7.08 17.88
C LYS A 42 -5.15 6.13 18.68
N SER A 43 -5.54 5.79 19.90
CA SER A 43 -5.13 4.61 20.64
C SER A 43 -5.99 3.42 20.22
N GLY A 44 -6.44 3.38 18.96
CA GLY A 44 -6.71 2.11 18.30
C GLY A 44 -5.38 1.37 18.11
N GLU A 45 -5.43 0.04 17.98
CA GLU A 45 -4.27 -0.83 17.71
C GLU A 45 -3.23 -0.10 16.86
N VAL A 46 -1.95 -0.20 17.27
CA VAL A 46 -0.82 0.43 16.59
C VAL A 46 -1.04 0.26 15.09
N ALA A 47 -1.26 1.39 14.41
CA ALA A 47 -1.61 1.33 12.99
C ALA A 47 -0.56 0.45 12.29
N PRO A 48 -0.92 -0.51 11.43
CA PRO A 48 0.02 -1.47 10.85
C PRO A 48 1.26 -0.82 10.21
N GLN A 49 1.14 0.45 9.81
CA GLN A 49 2.21 1.28 9.29
C GLN A 49 3.26 1.69 10.36
N GLU A 50 2.85 1.90 11.60
CA GLU A 50 3.74 2.22 12.72
C GLU A 50 4.44 0.95 13.25
N GLU A 51 3.77 -0.21 13.27
CA GLU A 51 4.42 -1.50 13.55
C GLU A 51 5.52 -1.82 12.53
N LEU A 52 5.22 -1.58 11.24
CA LEU A 52 6.20 -1.75 10.16
C LEU A 52 7.40 -0.81 10.32
N ARG A 53 7.19 0.44 10.76
CA ARG A 53 8.26 1.40 11.02
C ARG A 53 9.15 0.96 12.17
N VAL A 54 8.57 0.48 13.27
CA VAL A 54 9.30 -0.06 14.41
C VAL A 54 10.15 -1.25 13.97
N LEU A 55 9.55 -2.19 13.23
CA LEU A 55 10.24 -3.36 12.69
C LEU A 55 11.43 -2.97 11.78
N LEU A 56 11.24 -2.02 10.87
CA LEU A 56 12.32 -1.56 9.97
C LEU A 56 13.47 -0.89 10.76
N ASN A 57 13.15 -0.13 11.81
CA ASN A 57 14.16 0.46 12.67
C ASN A 57 14.94 -0.60 13.46
N ASP A 58 14.25 -1.63 13.96
CA ASP A 58 14.90 -2.74 14.68
C ASP A 58 15.78 -3.57 13.75
N MET A 59 15.31 -3.88 12.54
CA MET A 59 16.12 -4.54 11.52
C MET A 59 17.36 -3.70 11.16
N THR A 60 17.22 -2.38 11.04
CA THR A 60 18.36 -1.48 10.75
C THR A 60 19.35 -1.42 11.92
N ARG A 61 18.85 -1.43 13.16
CA ARG A 61 19.68 -1.50 14.37
C ARG A 61 20.46 -2.82 14.43
N GLU A 62 19.79 -3.92 14.13
CA GLU A 62 20.39 -5.26 14.09
C GLU A 62 21.49 -5.35 13.03
N MET A 63 21.23 -4.83 11.81
CA MET A 63 22.26 -4.77 10.75
C MET A 63 23.48 -3.95 11.16
N ARG A 64 23.28 -2.84 11.88
CA ARG A 64 24.41 -2.07 12.43
C ARG A 64 25.20 -2.88 13.45
N GLY A 65 24.52 -3.59 14.36
CA GLY A 65 25.16 -4.47 15.34
C GLY A 65 25.98 -5.58 14.68
N GLN A 66 25.48 -6.19 13.61
CA GLN A 66 26.21 -7.20 12.84
C GLN A 66 27.45 -6.62 12.16
N PHE A 67 27.39 -5.38 11.69
CA PHE A 67 28.54 -4.69 11.09
C PHE A 67 29.63 -4.38 12.14
N ASP A 68 29.24 -3.92 13.32
CA ASP A 68 30.16 -3.66 14.44
C ASP A 68 30.82 -4.96 14.91
N TYR A 69 30.06 -6.05 15.05
CA TYR A 69 30.60 -7.38 15.37
C TYR A 69 31.65 -7.84 14.34
N PHE A 70 31.38 -7.63 13.05
CA PHE A 70 32.32 -8.00 11.99
C PHE A 70 33.62 -7.18 12.06
N ARG A 71 33.51 -5.88 12.37
CA ARG A 71 34.67 -5.01 12.57
C ARG A 71 35.55 -5.52 13.72
N ASP A 72 34.93 -5.93 14.82
CA ASP A 72 35.62 -6.42 16.00
C ASP A 72 36.26 -7.80 15.73
N LEU A 73 35.56 -8.70 15.02
CA LEU A 73 36.09 -9.99 14.57
C LEU A 73 37.33 -9.80 13.68
N ARG A 74 37.31 -8.81 12.79
CA ARG A 74 38.45 -8.47 11.93
C ARG A 74 39.65 -7.93 12.73
N ALA A 75 39.39 -7.13 13.76
CA ALA A 75 40.45 -6.63 14.65
C ALA A 75 41.11 -7.76 15.46
N ALA A 76 40.31 -8.68 16.00
CA ALA A 76 40.79 -9.86 16.73
C ALA A 76 41.59 -10.83 15.83
N ALA A 77 41.15 -11.03 14.58
CA ALA A 77 41.91 -11.83 13.63
C ALA A 77 43.25 -11.16 13.24
N ALA A 78 43.30 -9.82 13.19
CA ALA A 78 44.53 -9.09 12.94
C ALA A 78 45.53 -9.20 14.11
N SER A 79 45.07 -9.18 15.36
CA SER A 79 45.95 -9.36 16.53
C SER A 79 46.53 -10.78 16.60
N LEU A 80 45.75 -11.82 16.30
CA LEU A 80 46.22 -13.21 16.27
C LEU A 80 47.28 -13.47 15.19
N VAL A 81 47.26 -12.69 14.11
CA VAL A 81 48.26 -12.74 13.05
C VAL A 81 49.57 -12.08 13.50
N ASP A 82 49.50 -11.02 14.31
CA ASP A 82 50.66 -10.26 14.79
C ASP A 82 51.39 -10.99 15.93
N ASP A 83 50.67 -11.78 16.73
CA ASP A 83 51.21 -12.63 17.80
C ASP A 83 52.08 -13.82 17.30
N GLY A 84 52.16 -14.04 15.99
CA GLY A 84 53.11 -14.98 15.38
C GLY A 84 52.70 -16.46 15.36
N ASP A 85 51.53 -16.82 15.88
CA ASP A 85 50.95 -18.16 15.73
C ASP A 85 50.33 -18.32 14.33
N GLU A 86 51.10 -18.90 13.41
CA GLU A 86 50.70 -19.07 12.02
C GLU A 86 49.47 -19.98 11.85
N ALA A 87 49.27 -20.95 12.75
CA ALA A 87 48.12 -21.87 12.70
C ALA A 87 46.84 -21.16 13.17
N ALA A 88 46.91 -20.43 14.30
CA ALA A 88 45.79 -19.62 14.80
C ALA A 88 45.44 -18.49 13.82
N GLY A 89 46.44 -17.81 13.24
CA GLY A 89 46.23 -16.76 12.24
C GLY A 89 45.58 -17.27 10.95
N LYS A 90 45.91 -18.49 10.51
CA LYS A 90 45.25 -19.13 9.35
C LYS A 90 43.79 -19.46 9.64
N LEU A 91 43.48 -20.01 10.81
CA LEU A 91 42.11 -20.32 11.21
C LEU A 91 41.25 -19.05 11.33
N ALA A 92 41.76 -18.01 12.00
CA ALA A 92 41.05 -16.74 12.17
C ALA A 92 40.73 -16.06 10.83
N ARG A 93 41.65 -16.09 9.85
CA ARG A 93 41.39 -15.56 8.50
C ARG A 93 40.33 -16.36 7.74
N ALA A 94 40.29 -17.68 7.93
CA ALA A 94 39.27 -18.54 7.32
C ALA A 94 37.88 -18.23 7.90
N ASP A 95 37.76 -18.05 9.21
CA ASP A 95 36.51 -17.71 9.88
C ASP A 95 35.99 -16.32 9.48
N VAL A 96 36.87 -15.31 9.46
CA VAL A 96 36.52 -13.97 8.95
C VAL A 96 36.01 -14.05 7.52
N LYS A 97 36.66 -14.85 6.67
CA LYS A 97 36.24 -15.04 5.28
C LYS A 97 34.86 -15.68 5.19
N ALA A 98 34.64 -16.78 5.91
CA ALA A 98 33.35 -17.47 5.93
C ALA A 98 32.22 -16.55 6.44
N ALA A 99 32.48 -15.76 7.49
CA ALA A 99 31.54 -14.77 8.00
C ALA A 99 31.24 -13.67 6.97
N THR A 100 32.26 -13.17 6.25
CA THR A 100 32.08 -12.17 5.18
C THR A 100 31.22 -12.70 4.04
N ASP A 101 31.47 -13.94 3.62
CA ASP A 101 30.74 -14.59 2.53
C ASP A 101 29.27 -14.82 2.95
N ALA A 102 29.02 -15.21 4.20
CA ALA A 102 27.68 -15.33 4.77
C ALA A 102 26.93 -13.98 4.86
N MET A 103 27.60 -12.93 5.33
CA MET A 103 27.02 -11.58 5.35
C MET A 103 26.66 -11.09 3.95
N SER A 104 27.54 -11.31 2.97
CA SER A 104 27.29 -10.95 1.57
C SER A 104 26.07 -11.68 1.00
N LEU A 105 25.85 -12.94 1.40
CA LEU A 105 24.66 -13.70 1.04
C LEU A 105 23.40 -13.11 1.69
N ILE A 106 23.46 -12.78 2.98
CA ILE A 106 22.33 -12.18 3.72
C ILE A 106 21.94 -10.82 3.12
N VAL A 107 22.91 -9.95 2.82
CA VAL A 107 22.62 -8.65 2.21
C VAL A 107 21.94 -8.84 0.85
N ARG A 108 22.45 -9.73 0.00
CA ARG A 108 21.85 -10.02 -1.30
C ARG A 108 20.43 -10.56 -1.19
N THR A 109 20.13 -11.39 -0.18
CA THR A 109 18.77 -11.90 0.02
C THR A 109 17.85 -10.82 0.54
N LEU A 110 18.30 -9.93 1.43
CA LEU A 110 17.54 -8.78 1.91
C LEU A 110 17.21 -7.82 0.76
N GLU A 111 18.18 -7.49 -0.09
CA GLU A 111 17.95 -6.67 -1.29
C GLU A 111 16.91 -7.29 -2.21
N LYS A 112 16.95 -8.62 -2.39
CA LYS A 112 15.97 -9.32 -3.22
C LYS A 112 14.57 -9.34 -2.60
N VAL A 113 14.48 -9.50 -1.29
CA VAL A 113 13.20 -9.42 -0.55
C VAL A 113 12.63 -8.00 -0.62
N ASP A 114 13.44 -6.95 -0.44
CA ASP A 114 12.99 -5.56 -0.60
C ASP A 114 12.47 -5.31 -2.03
N GLY A 115 13.21 -5.76 -3.05
CA GLY A 115 12.77 -5.66 -4.44
C GLY A 115 11.41 -6.34 -4.69
N LEU A 116 11.20 -7.54 -4.13
CA LEU A 116 9.94 -8.27 -4.22
C LEU A 116 8.80 -7.54 -3.49
N GLN A 117 9.05 -7.01 -2.30
CA GLN A 117 8.05 -6.24 -1.54
C GLN A 117 7.61 -4.99 -2.31
N ARG A 118 8.56 -4.26 -2.91
CA ARG A 118 8.25 -3.11 -3.77
C ARG A 118 7.45 -3.50 -5.01
N GLN A 119 7.74 -4.66 -5.60
CA GLN A 119 6.98 -5.16 -6.73
C GLN A 119 5.55 -5.52 -6.32
N LEU A 120 5.37 -6.28 -5.24
CA LEU A 120 4.03 -6.63 -4.75
C LEU A 120 3.19 -5.41 -4.37
N ALA A 121 3.81 -4.37 -3.80
CA ALA A 121 3.12 -3.12 -3.53
C ALA A 121 2.59 -2.46 -4.82
N ARG A 122 3.43 -2.37 -5.87
CA ARG A 122 3.01 -1.85 -7.18
C ARG A 122 1.93 -2.72 -7.83
N ASP A 123 2.07 -4.05 -7.74
CA ASP A 123 1.12 -4.99 -8.33
C ASP A 123 -0.26 -4.82 -7.67
N ARG A 124 -0.31 -4.63 -6.35
CA ARG A 124 -1.57 -4.32 -5.64
C ARG A 124 -2.17 -2.98 -6.07
N GLU A 125 -1.37 -1.94 -6.26
CA GLU A 125 -1.85 -0.64 -6.74
C GLU A 125 -2.45 -0.75 -8.15
N LEU A 126 -1.76 -1.46 -9.06
CA LEU A 126 -2.24 -1.74 -10.42
C LEU A 126 -3.55 -2.56 -10.41
N GLU A 127 -3.67 -3.56 -9.53
CA GLU A 127 -4.90 -4.34 -9.40
C GLU A 127 -6.08 -3.50 -8.90
N VAL A 128 -5.85 -2.60 -7.94
CA VAL A 128 -6.89 -1.68 -7.45
C VAL A 128 -7.32 -0.71 -8.55
N GLU A 129 -6.37 -0.14 -9.29
CA GLU A 129 -6.66 0.73 -10.44
C GLU A 129 -7.47 -0.03 -11.51
N SER A 130 -7.03 -1.24 -11.87
CA SER A 130 -7.72 -2.08 -12.86
C SER A 130 -9.16 -2.41 -12.45
N ARG A 131 -9.38 -2.76 -11.18
CA ARG A 131 -10.74 -3.01 -10.64
C ARG A 131 -11.59 -1.75 -10.64
N GLY A 132 -11.01 -0.60 -10.29
CA GLY A 132 -11.71 0.69 -10.34
C GLY A 132 -12.14 1.07 -11.76
N VAL A 133 -11.25 0.88 -12.74
CA VAL A 133 -11.55 1.11 -14.17
C VAL A 133 -12.64 0.17 -14.67
N ALA A 134 -12.58 -1.12 -14.33
CA ALA A 134 -13.61 -2.09 -14.71
C ALA A 134 -14.98 -1.77 -14.11
N ALA A 135 -15.03 -1.42 -12.82
CA ALA A 135 -16.27 -1.02 -12.15
C ALA A 135 -16.89 0.24 -12.79
N GLY A 136 -16.08 1.27 -13.07
CA GLY A 136 -16.56 2.48 -13.73
C GLY A 136 -17.07 2.23 -15.16
N TYR A 137 -16.45 1.31 -15.90
CA TYR A 137 -16.92 0.92 -17.22
C TYR A 137 -18.31 0.26 -17.18
N ASP A 138 -18.52 -0.67 -16.23
CA ASP A 138 -19.79 -1.37 -16.08
C ASP A 138 -20.92 -0.41 -15.64
N GLU A 139 -20.63 0.55 -14.75
CA GLU A 139 -21.59 1.59 -14.35
C GLU A 139 -22.01 2.47 -15.54
N ILE A 140 -21.05 2.93 -16.34
CA ILE A 140 -21.33 3.74 -17.53
C ILE A 140 -22.17 2.95 -18.54
N LYS A 141 -21.83 1.67 -18.75
CA LYS A 141 -22.57 0.78 -19.64
C LYS A 141 -24.01 0.58 -19.17
N ALA A 142 -24.22 0.35 -17.88
CA ALA A 142 -25.56 0.20 -17.31
C ALA A 142 -26.42 1.46 -17.53
N HIS A 143 -25.83 2.64 -17.28
CA HIS A 143 -26.50 3.92 -17.52
C HIS A 143 -26.88 4.11 -19.00
N PHE A 144 -25.99 3.76 -19.93
CA PHE A 144 -26.32 3.83 -21.36
C PHE A 144 -27.44 2.87 -21.77
N LEU A 145 -27.44 1.64 -21.25
CA LEU A 145 -28.52 0.68 -21.53
C LEU A 145 -29.86 1.19 -21.02
N GLN A 146 -29.90 1.73 -19.79
CA GLN A 146 -31.11 2.33 -19.24
C GLN A 146 -31.62 3.49 -20.11
N LEU A 147 -30.74 4.40 -20.55
CA LEU A 147 -31.13 5.52 -21.40
C LEU A 147 -31.66 5.06 -22.77
N ILE A 148 -31.09 3.97 -23.31
CA ILE A 148 -31.58 3.36 -24.55
C ILE A 148 -32.98 2.78 -24.35
N GLU A 149 -33.20 2.05 -23.25
CA GLU A 149 -34.51 1.49 -22.90
C GLU A 149 -35.56 2.57 -22.71
N GLU A 150 -35.27 3.61 -21.92
CA GLU A 150 -36.17 4.74 -21.70
C GLU A 150 -36.57 5.39 -23.04
N ARG A 151 -35.60 5.62 -23.92
CA ARG A 151 -35.85 6.24 -25.22
C ARG A 151 -36.58 5.30 -26.19
N ALA A 152 -36.35 3.99 -26.10
CA ALA A 152 -37.08 3.00 -26.86
C ALA A 152 -38.55 2.95 -26.41
N ASP A 153 -38.81 2.99 -25.10
CA ASP A 153 -40.15 3.02 -24.52
C ASP A 153 -40.92 4.28 -24.90
N GLU A 154 -40.29 5.46 -24.81
CA GLU A 154 -40.89 6.72 -25.26
C GLU A 154 -41.29 6.67 -26.74
N ARG A 155 -40.40 6.11 -27.57
CA ARG A 155 -40.65 5.96 -29.00
C ARG A 155 -41.75 4.93 -29.27
N ALA A 156 -41.76 3.81 -28.56
CA ALA A 156 -42.79 2.79 -28.66
C ALA A 156 -44.17 3.33 -28.26
N ARG A 157 -44.26 4.09 -27.16
CA ARG A 157 -45.50 4.77 -26.73
C ARG A 157 -46.00 5.74 -27.79
N THR A 158 -45.10 6.54 -28.36
CA THR A 158 -45.45 7.49 -29.43
C THR A 158 -45.98 6.77 -30.68
N LEU A 159 -45.30 5.68 -31.08
CA LEU A 159 -45.74 4.86 -32.21
C LEU A 159 -47.07 4.17 -31.94
N PHE A 160 -47.29 3.69 -30.70
CA PHE A 160 -48.54 3.06 -30.28
C PHE A 160 -49.72 4.04 -30.29
N GLU A 161 -49.54 5.25 -29.76
CA GLU A 161 -50.58 6.28 -29.82
C GLU A 161 -50.87 6.73 -31.26
N THR A 162 -49.85 6.79 -32.11
CA THR A 162 -50.03 7.07 -33.55
C THR A 162 -50.82 5.95 -34.23
N TRP A 163 -50.47 4.69 -33.95
CA TRP A 163 -51.18 3.51 -34.45
C TRP A 163 -52.65 3.47 -33.98
N LYS A 164 -52.91 3.82 -32.72
CA LYS A 164 -54.26 3.88 -32.16
C LYS A 164 -55.13 4.96 -32.83
N ARG A 165 -54.52 6.10 -33.20
CA ARG A 165 -55.20 7.22 -33.84
C ARG A 165 -55.45 6.96 -35.34
N ASP A 166 -54.44 6.47 -36.04
CA ASP A 166 -54.41 6.46 -37.51
C ASP A 166 -54.57 5.05 -38.11
N GLY A 167 -54.63 4.00 -37.26
CA GLY A 167 -54.62 2.61 -37.68
C GLY A 167 -53.22 2.09 -38.02
N ALA A 168 -53.13 0.84 -38.46
CA ALA A 168 -51.86 0.22 -38.82
C ALA A 168 -51.16 1.01 -39.95
N PRO A 169 -49.87 1.37 -39.81
CA PRO A 169 -49.17 2.09 -40.85
C PRO A 169 -49.14 1.23 -42.13
N PRO A 170 -49.31 1.84 -43.32
CA PRO A 170 -49.37 1.10 -44.56
C PRO A 170 -48.05 0.32 -44.76
N GLY A 171 -48.13 -1.02 -44.71
CA GLY A 171 -47.00 -1.93 -44.90
C GLY A 171 -46.74 -2.94 -43.77
N THR A 172 -47.44 -2.88 -42.62
CA THR A 172 -47.21 -3.86 -41.53
C THR A 172 -47.83 -5.23 -41.79
N ALA A 173 -48.89 -5.31 -42.61
CA ALA A 173 -49.52 -6.59 -42.96
C ALA A 173 -48.58 -7.51 -43.78
N GLY A 174 -47.70 -6.96 -44.62
CA GLY A 174 -46.80 -7.76 -45.46
C GLY A 174 -45.51 -8.25 -44.80
N ARG A 175 -45.13 -7.72 -43.61
CA ARG A 175 -43.88 -8.10 -42.94
C ARG A 175 -44.04 -9.25 -41.94
N LEU A 176 -45.25 -9.48 -41.43
CA LEU A 176 -45.54 -10.64 -40.57
C LEU A 176 -45.72 -11.92 -41.38
N GLU A 177 -46.19 -11.84 -42.62
CA GLU A 177 -46.27 -13.00 -43.53
C GLU A 177 -44.87 -13.47 -43.97
N SER A 178 -43.92 -12.56 -44.23
CA SER A 178 -42.55 -12.93 -44.60
C SER A 178 -41.70 -13.49 -43.45
N ALA A 179 -42.12 -13.33 -42.19
CA ALA A 179 -41.42 -13.87 -41.03
C ALA A 179 -41.89 -15.29 -40.65
N GLY A 180 -43.01 -15.75 -41.22
CA GLY A 180 -43.54 -17.11 -41.03
C GLY A 180 -43.06 -18.13 -42.07
N GLU A 181 -42.43 -17.69 -43.16
CA GLU A 181 -42.01 -18.56 -44.28
C GLU A 181 -40.54 -19.02 -44.22
N ASP A 182 -39.74 -18.49 -43.28
CA ASP A 182 -38.34 -18.87 -43.05
C ASP A 182 -38.16 -19.85 -41.86
N ALA A 183 -39.24 -20.52 -41.43
CA ALA A 183 -39.20 -21.52 -40.36
C ALA A 183 -39.87 -22.84 -40.77
N ASP A 184 -39.23 -23.61 -41.66
CA ASP A 184 -39.40 -25.08 -41.72
C ASP A 184 -38.04 -25.74 -42.07
N PRO A 185 -37.72 -26.92 -41.48
CA PRO A 185 -36.35 -27.39 -41.28
C PRO A 185 -35.89 -28.38 -42.37
N GLY A 186 -34.57 -28.40 -42.58
CA GLY A 186 -33.84 -29.45 -43.29
C GLY A 186 -32.58 -29.83 -42.53
#